data_AF-A0A7W5K9V8-F1
#
_entry.id   AF-A0A7W5K9V8-F1
#
_cell.length_a   1.000
_cell.length_b   1.000
_cell.length_c   1.000
_cell.angle_alpha   90.00
_cell.angle_beta   90.00
_cell.angle_gamma   90.00
#
_symmetry.space_group_name_H-M   'P 1'
#
loop_
_entity.id
_entity.type
_entity.pdbx_description
1 polymer ?
#
loop_
_entity_poly.entity_id
_entity_poly.type
_entity_poly.pdbx_seq_one_letter_code
_entity_poly.pdbx_strand_id
1 'polypeptide(L)'
;MTKALLLLLRRFWPAIPIGLLAAALLLTRGQLTDARHDLALERSHQETADERAKRERAELEVSFLTRQAKATSDFADRLAAREPLIVHSTNTVREYAQTAAGRALCLGADRVRGIDALDASLTGTAPGPAPGSEGAVLIDSDPAPAGR
;
A
#
# COMPACT_ATOMS: atom_id res chain seq x y z
N MET A 1 -9.47 69.13 58.60
CA MET A 1 -9.18 67.73 58.22
C MET A 1 -8.30 67.60 56.98
N THR A 2 -8.28 68.56 56.05
CA THR A 2 -7.50 68.51 54.79
C THR A 2 -5.97 68.57 54.96
N LYS A 3 -5.45 69.29 55.96
CA LYS A 3 -4.00 69.43 56.19
C LYS A 3 -3.30 68.12 56.63
N ALA A 4 -3.97 67.28 57.41
CA ALA A 4 -3.44 65.98 57.86
C ALA A 4 -3.34 64.98 56.70
N LEU A 5 -4.31 65.00 55.79
CA LEU A 5 -4.31 64.18 54.58
C LEU A 5 -3.14 64.54 53.63
N LEU A 6 -2.85 65.84 53.47
CA LEU A 6 -1.73 66.32 52.66
C LEU A 6 -0.36 65.96 53.24
N LEU A 7 -0.22 65.93 54.57
CA LEU A 7 1.03 65.50 55.23
C LEU A 7 1.28 63.99 55.07
N LEU A 8 0.22 63.18 55.19
CA LEU A 8 0.29 61.74 54.91
C LEU A 8 0.64 61.47 53.44
N LEU A 9 0.01 62.19 52.51
CA LEU A 9 0.27 62.05 51.08
C LEU A 9 1.73 62.40 50.73
N ARG A 10 2.28 63.48 51.30
CA ARG A 10 3.68 63.85 51.11
C ARG A 10 4.67 62.86 51.75
N ARG A 11 4.28 62.21 52.85
CA ARG A 11 5.11 61.21 53.55
C ARG A 11 5.16 59.88 52.82
N PHE A 12 4.06 59.47 52.19
CA PHE A 12 3.94 58.19 51.47
C PHE A 12 4.17 58.29 49.96
N TRP A 13 4.25 59.49 49.39
CA TRP A 13 4.62 59.71 47.99
C TRP A 13 5.84 58.88 47.52
N PRO A 14 6.97 58.81 48.26
CA PRO A 14 8.11 58.00 47.81
C PRO A 14 7.85 56.48 47.82
N ALA A 15 6.81 55.99 48.50
CA ALA A 15 6.44 54.57 48.50
C ALA A 15 5.59 54.17 47.27
N ILE A 16 4.95 55.14 46.61
CA ILE A 16 4.14 54.91 45.40
C ILE A 16 4.93 54.24 44.26
N PRO A 17 6.13 54.72 43.86
CA PRO A 17 6.89 54.06 42.79
C PRO A 17 7.32 52.63 43.16
N ILE A 18 7.61 52.38 44.44
CA ILE A 18 7.97 51.05 44.93
C ILE A 18 6.77 50.11 44.87
N GLY A 19 5.58 50.58 45.27
CA GLY A 19 4.33 49.83 45.15
C GLY A 19 3.96 49.53 43.69
N LEU A 20 4.15 50.50 42.79
CA LEU A 20 3.94 50.31 41.35
C LEU A 20 4.91 49.29 40.76
N LEU A 21 6.19 49.36 41.10
CA LEU A 21 7.19 48.38 40.69
C LEU A 21 6.88 46.98 41.20
N ALA A 22 6.49 46.85 42.46
CA ALA A 22 6.10 45.56 43.04
C ALA A 22 4.86 44.97 42.34
N ALA A 23 3.85 45.79 42.06
CA ALA A 23 2.67 45.37 41.32
C ALA A 23 3.02 44.94 39.88
N ALA A 24 3.84 45.72 39.18
CA ALA A 24 4.31 45.37 37.83
C ALA A 24 5.11 44.05 37.82
N LEU A 25 5.93 43.82 38.86
CA LEU A 25 6.72 42.61 38.99
C LEU A 25 5.84 41.38 39.28
N LEU A 26 4.76 41.53 40.03
CA LEU A 26 3.79 40.44 40.25
C LEU A 26 3.00 40.11 38.98
N LEU A 27 2.57 41.12 38.22
CA LEU A 27 1.85 40.91 36.95
C LEU A 27 2.73 40.21 35.91
N THR A 28 3.97 40.66 35.75
CA THR A 28 4.92 40.03 34.80
C THR A 28 5.28 38.61 35.22
N ARG A 29 5.38 38.31 36.52
CA ARG A 29 5.55 36.94 37.00
C ARG A 29 4.37 36.03 36.66
N GLY A 30 3.14 36.51 36.81
CA GLY A 30 1.94 35.76 36.42
C GLY A 30 1.91 35.44 34.92
N GLN A 31 2.21 36.43 34.08
CA GLN A 31 2.28 36.22 32.62
C GLN A 31 3.37 35.21 32.23
N LEU A 32 4.53 35.24 32.91
CA LEU A 32 5.59 34.27 32.68
C LEU A 32 5.21 32.85 33.14
N THR A 33 4.44 32.70 34.21
CA THR A 33 3.97 31.37 34.64
C THR A 33 2.94 30.80 33.68
N ASP A 34 2.03 31.63 33.18
CA ASP A 34 1.00 31.21 32.22
C ASP A 34 1.64 30.79 30.89
N ALA A 35 2.55 31.61 30.35
CA ALA A 35 3.28 31.27 29.13
C ALA A 35 4.11 29.98 29.27
N ARG A 36 4.69 29.73 30.46
CA ARG A 36 5.40 28.46 30.73
C ARG A 36 4.46 27.28 30.80
N HIS A 37 3.26 27.47 31.35
CA HIS A 37 2.25 26.43 31.43
C HIS A 37 1.75 26.05 30.04
N ASP A 38 1.44 27.04 29.20
CA ASP A 38 1.00 26.83 27.81
C ASP A 38 2.08 26.10 27.00
N LEU A 39 3.34 26.54 27.08
CA LEU A 39 4.45 25.85 26.41
C LEU A 39 4.66 24.42 26.92
N ALA A 40 4.44 24.16 28.21
CA ALA A 40 4.54 22.81 28.75
C ALA A 40 3.40 21.91 28.24
N LEU A 41 2.18 22.44 28.17
CA LEU A 41 1.03 21.75 27.59
C LEU A 41 1.26 21.44 26.11
N GLU A 42 1.67 22.42 25.32
CA GLU A 42 1.99 22.23 23.89
C GLU A 42 3.04 21.15 23.68
N ARG A 43 4.13 21.15 24.46
CA ARG A 43 5.17 20.10 24.38
C ARG A 43 4.63 18.73 24.76
N SER A 44 3.80 18.64 25.80
CA SER A 44 3.19 17.36 26.19
C SER A 44 2.24 16.82 25.11
N HIS A 45 1.51 17.70 24.42
CA HIS A 45 0.67 17.33 23.29
C HIS A 45 1.50 16.86 22.09
N GLN A 46 2.61 17.53 21.79
CA GLN A 46 3.54 17.11 20.75
C GLN A 46 4.19 15.76 21.07
N GLU A 47 4.68 15.58 22.30
CA GLU A 47 5.31 14.33 22.73
C GLU A 47 4.33 13.14 22.66
N THR A 48 3.08 13.33 23.09
CA THR A 48 2.06 12.28 22.97
C THR A 48 1.68 11.98 21.53
N ALA A 49 1.67 12.97 20.63
CA ALA A 49 1.44 12.77 19.20
C ALA A 49 2.60 12.01 18.55
N ASP A 50 3.85 12.37 18.88
CA ASP A 50 5.05 11.70 18.38
C ASP A 50 5.11 10.24 18.83
N GLU A 51 4.79 9.96 20.10
CA GLU A 51 4.75 8.59 20.62
C GLU A 51 3.66 7.74 19.94
N ARG A 52 2.48 8.31 19.64
CA ARG A 52 1.46 7.61 18.85
C ARG A 52 1.94 7.35 17.43
N ALA A 53 2.53 8.35 16.78
CA ALA A 53 3.05 8.20 15.41
C ALA A 53 4.17 7.14 15.32
N LYS A 54 5.04 7.04 16.34
CA LYS A 54 6.06 5.99 16.41
C LYS A 54 5.43 4.60 16.52
N ARG A 55 4.41 4.44 17.36
CA ARG A 55 3.68 3.16 17.51
C ARG A 55 2.99 2.75 16.22
N GLU A 56 2.28 3.68 15.57
CA GLU A 56 1.62 3.43 14.29
C GLU A 56 2.62 3.02 13.20
N ARG A 57 3.79 3.68 13.13
CA ARG A 57 4.86 3.28 12.19
C ARG A 57 5.39 1.89 12.47
N ALA A 58 5.64 1.55 13.73
CA ALA A 58 6.11 0.22 14.10
C ALA A 58 5.08 -0.88 13.77
N GLU A 59 3.78 -0.62 14.02
CA GLU A 59 2.70 -1.53 13.64
C GLU A 59 2.59 -1.71 12.12
N LEU A 60 2.73 -0.61 11.37
CA LEU A 60 2.75 -0.65 9.90
C LEU A 60 3.92 -1.47 9.37
N GLU A 61 5.12 -1.29 9.92
CA GLU A 61 6.31 -2.08 9.55
C GLU A 61 6.09 -3.57 9.80
N VAL A 62 5.61 -3.95 10.98
CA VAL A 62 5.31 -5.36 11.30
C VAL A 62 4.25 -5.93 10.36
N SER A 63 3.18 -5.18 10.09
CA SER A 63 2.11 -5.62 9.18
C SER A 63 2.62 -5.80 7.74
N PHE A 64 3.54 -4.94 7.30
CA PHE A 64 4.15 -5.01 5.97
C PHE A 64 5.04 -6.24 5.85
N LEU A 65 5.94 -6.46 6.82
CA LEU A 65 6.81 -7.65 6.84
C LEU A 65 6.00 -8.95 6.90
N THR A 66 4.92 -8.98 7.67
CA THR A 66 4.02 -10.14 7.75
C THR A 66 3.34 -10.42 6.40
N ARG A 67 2.84 -9.38 5.73
CA ARG A 67 2.23 -9.52 4.39
C ARG A 67 3.25 -9.97 3.35
N GLN A 68 4.47 -9.45 3.41
CA GLN A 68 5.56 -9.83 2.52
C GLN A 68 5.93 -11.31 2.73
N ALA A 69 6.14 -11.74 3.97
CA ALA A 69 6.44 -13.12 4.30
C ALA A 69 5.33 -14.08 3.81
N LYS A 70 4.06 -13.72 4.05
CA LYS A 70 2.92 -14.50 3.56
C LYS A 70 2.85 -14.56 2.03
N ALA A 71 3.10 -13.45 1.34
CA ALA A 71 3.12 -13.43 -0.12
C ALA A 71 4.23 -14.34 -0.67
N THR A 72 5.40 -14.35 -0.03
CA THR A 72 6.51 -15.23 -0.43
C THR A 72 6.21 -16.70 -0.17
N SER A 73 5.58 -17.05 0.95
CA SER A 73 5.17 -18.44 1.22
C SER A 73 4.10 -18.90 0.24
N ASP A 74 3.07 -18.09 0.00
CA ASP A 74 1.98 -18.42 -0.91
C ASP A 74 2.51 -18.62 -2.35
N PHE A 75 3.51 -17.84 -2.77
CA PHE A 75 4.15 -18.01 -4.08
C PHE A 75 4.94 -19.32 -4.15
N ALA A 76 5.72 -19.64 -3.12
CA ALA A 76 6.47 -20.89 -3.04
C ALA A 76 5.53 -22.10 -3.07
N ASP A 77 4.42 -22.06 -2.31
CA ASP A 77 3.42 -23.13 -2.28
C ASP A 77 2.74 -23.33 -3.65
N ARG A 78 2.39 -22.23 -4.33
CA ARG A 78 1.83 -22.31 -5.69
C ARG A 78 2.82 -22.87 -6.70
N LEU A 79 4.10 -22.55 -6.56
CA LEU A 79 5.14 -23.09 -7.42
C LEU A 79 5.32 -24.59 -7.19
N ALA A 80 5.44 -25.00 -5.93
CA ALA A 80 5.55 -26.41 -5.54
C ALA A 80 4.34 -27.24 -6.01
N ALA A 81 3.13 -26.66 -5.96
CA ALA A 81 1.93 -27.32 -6.48
C ALA A 81 1.91 -27.48 -8.01
N ARG A 82 2.58 -26.58 -8.76
CA ARG A 82 2.62 -26.60 -10.23
C ARG A 82 3.78 -27.38 -10.81
N GLU A 83 4.90 -27.45 -10.09
CA GLU A 83 6.11 -28.18 -10.49
C GLU A 83 5.84 -29.62 -10.97
N PRO A 84 5.08 -30.48 -10.25
CA PRO A 84 4.80 -31.83 -10.72
C PRO A 84 3.99 -31.84 -12.02
N LEU A 85 3.11 -30.87 -12.23
CA LEU A 85 2.32 -30.75 -13.45
C LEU A 85 3.21 -30.39 -14.65
N ILE A 86 4.15 -29.46 -14.45
CA ILE A 86 5.12 -29.03 -15.47
C ILE A 86 6.07 -30.18 -15.82
N VAL A 87 6.58 -30.89 -14.82
CA VAL A 87 7.44 -32.06 -15.03
C VAL A 87 6.67 -33.17 -15.77
N HIS A 88 5.42 -33.43 -15.37
CA HIS A 88 4.59 -34.43 -16.03
C HIS A 88 4.31 -34.06 -17.49
N SER A 89 3.88 -32.83 -17.79
CA SER A 89 3.60 -32.40 -19.16
C SER A 89 4.85 -32.42 -20.05
N THR A 90 6.01 -32.05 -19.50
CA THR A 90 7.27 -32.08 -20.25
C THR A 90 7.68 -33.52 -20.56
N ASN A 91 7.54 -34.43 -19.59
CA ASN A 91 7.84 -35.84 -19.79
C ASN A 91 6.89 -36.49 -20.79
N THR A 92 5.59 -36.20 -20.74
CA THR A 92 4.62 -36.77 -21.69
C THR A 92 4.88 -36.28 -23.11
N VAL A 93 5.22 -35.01 -23.32
CA VAL A 93 5.62 -34.50 -24.64
C VAL A 93 6.90 -35.19 -25.13
N ARG A 94 7.89 -35.39 -24.26
CA ARG A 94 9.14 -36.10 -24.61
C ARG A 94 8.87 -37.56 -24.99
N GLU A 95 8.05 -38.27 -24.22
CA GLU A 95 7.67 -39.65 -24.50
C GLU A 95 6.87 -39.75 -25.80
N TYR A 96 5.91 -38.85 -26.02
CA TYR A 96 5.14 -38.80 -27.26
C TYR A 96 6.03 -38.54 -28.48
N ALA A 97 6.99 -37.60 -28.37
CA ALA A 97 7.93 -37.27 -29.45
C ALA A 97 8.84 -38.46 -29.84
N GLN A 98 9.07 -39.41 -28.94
CA GLN A 98 9.83 -40.63 -29.25
C GLN A 98 9.01 -41.67 -30.02
N THR A 99 7.68 -41.58 -30.01
CA THR A 99 6.80 -42.50 -30.74
C THR A 99 6.89 -42.30 -32.26
N ALA A 100 6.49 -43.33 -33.03
CA ALA A 100 6.45 -43.23 -34.49
C ALA A 100 5.51 -42.11 -35.00
N ALA A 101 4.43 -41.83 -34.26
CA ALA A 101 3.51 -40.74 -34.57
C ALA A 101 4.11 -39.36 -34.25
N GLY A 102 4.80 -39.22 -33.11
CA GLY A 102 5.45 -37.96 -32.70
C GLY A 102 6.72 -37.61 -33.48
N ARG A 103 7.40 -38.61 -34.07
CA ARG A 103 8.56 -38.40 -34.97
C ARG A 103 8.17 -37.98 -36.38
N ALA A 104 6.88 -38.03 -36.74
CA ALA A 104 6.41 -37.55 -38.03
C ALA A 104 6.52 -36.02 -38.05
N LEU A 105 7.57 -35.50 -38.70
CA LEU A 105 7.76 -34.07 -38.96
C LEU A 105 6.67 -33.58 -39.92
N CYS A 106 5.61 -33.01 -39.33
CA CYS A 106 4.45 -32.46 -40.01
C CYS A 106 3.65 -33.51 -40.81
N LEU A 107 2.33 -33.53 -40.61
CA LEU A 107 1.45 -34.29 -41.48
C LEU A 107 1.65 -33.77 -42.92
N GLY A 108 1.81 -34.67 -43.90
CA GLY A 108 1.90 -34.27 -45.31
C GLY A 108 0.71 -33.39 -45.70
N ALA A 109 0.92 -32.48 -46.67
CA ALA A 109 -0.04 -31.44 -47.05
C ALA A 109 -1.48 -31.93 -47.27
N ASP A 110 -1.67 -33.18 -47.71
CA ASP A 110 -2.98 -33.80 -47.91
C ASP A 110 -3.77 -34.01 -46.60
N ARG A 111 -3.08 -34.33 -45.49
CA ARG A 111 -3.73 -34.44 -44.17
C ARG A 111 -4.06 -33.08 -43.57
N VAL A 112 -3.25 -32.05 -43.83
CA VAL A 112 -3.53 -30.68 -43.40
C VAL A 112 -4.81 -30.18 -44.07
N ARG A 113 -4.95 -30.38 -45.39
CA ARG A 113 -6.19 -30.06 -46.13
C ARG A 113 -7.42 -30.79 -45.60
N GLY A 114 -7.27 -32.03 -45.14
CA GLY A 114 -8.36 -32.79 -44.51
C GLY A 114 -8.79 -32.21 -43.16
N ILE A 115 -7.85 -31.66 -42.38
CA ILE A 115 -8.14 -30.96 -41.13
C ILE A 115 -8.80 -29.61 -41.42
N ASP A 116 -8.29 -28.83 -42.39
CA ASP A 116 -8.90 -27.55 -42.78
C ASP A 116 -10.35 -27.75 -43.28
N ALA A 117 -10.60 -28.83 -44.03
CA ALA A 117 -11.94 -29.19 -44.49
C ALA A 117 -12.86 -29.62 -43.33
N LEU A 118 -12.33 -30.35 -42.35
CA LEU A 118 -13.07 -30.74 -41.15
C LEU A 118 -13.37 -29.52 -40.27
N ASP A 119 -12.41 -28.63 -40.09
CA ASP A 119 -12.58 -27.40 -39.30
C ASP A 119 -13.60 -26.45 -39.96
N ALA A 120 -13.57 -26.32 -41.29
CA ALA A 120 -14.60 -25.61 -42.06
C ALA A 120 -16.01 -26.21 -41.87
N SER A 121 -16.11 -27.54 -41.74
CA SER A 121 -17.40 -28.21 -41.48
C SER A 121 -17.91 -28.02 -40.05
N LEU A 122 -17.01 -27.87 -39.08
CA LEU A 122 -17.34 -27.68 -37.67
C LEU A 122 -17.66 -26.21 -37.34
N THR A 123 -16.94 -25.26 -37.93
CA THR A 123 -17.19 -23.83 -37.77
C THR A 123 -18.52 -23.35 -38.38
N GLY A 124 -19.10 -24.11 -39.31
CA GLY A 124 -20.49 -23.90 -39.78
C GLY A 124 -21.57 -24.15 -38.72
N THR A 125 -21.22 -24.76 -37.59
CA THR A 125 -22.14 -25.11 -36.49
C THR A 125 -21.63 -24.58 -35.14
N ALA A 126 -21.11 -23.35 -35.09
CA ALA A 126 -20.80 -22.71 -33.81
C ALA A 126 -22.08 -22.10 -33.21
N PRO A 127 -22.62 -22.61 -32.08
CA PRO A 127 -23.55 -21.81 -31.29
C PRO A 127 -22.80 -20.57 -30.81
N GLY A 128 -23.39 -19.40 -31.06
CA GLY A 128 -22.80 -18.11 -30.65
C GLY A 128 -22.47 -18.07 -29.16
N PRO A 129 -21.52 -17.22 -28.75
CA PRO A 129 -21.07 -17.15 -27.37
C PRO A 129 -22.26 -16.90 -26.44
N ALA A 130 -22.45 -17.79 -25.47
CA ALA A 130 -23.46 -17.62 -24.43
C ALA A 130 -23.14 -16.35 -23.63
N PRO A 131 -24.13 -15.46 -23.40
CA PRO A 131 -23.89 -14.24 -22.64
C PRO A 131 -23.57 -14.60 -21.18
N GLY A 132 -22.31 -14.48 -20.79
CA GLY A 132 -21.88 -14.68 -19.40
C GLY A 132 -20.45 -15.20 -19.16
N SER A 133 -19.64 -15.50 -20.18
CA SER A 133 -18.25 -15.92 -19.94
C SER A 133 -17.30 -14.72 -19.80
N GLU A 134 -17.13 -14.20 -18.59
CA GLU A 134 -16.09 -13.22 -18.23
C GLU A 134 -14.65 -13.79 -18.24
N GLY A 135 -14.44 -14.95 -18.86
CA GLY A 135 -13.15 -15.63 -18.98
C GLY A 135 -12.83 -16.09 -20.39
N ALA A 136 -13.41 -15.46 -21.42
CA ALA A 136 -13.02 -15.75 -22.80
C ALA A 136 -11.56 -15.31 -23.00
N VAL A 137 -10.67 -16.30 -23.11
CA VAL A 137 -9.29 -16.07 -23.56
C VAL A 137 -9.38 -15.38 -24.92
N LEU A 138 -8.85 -14.16 -25.00
CA LEU A 138 -8.78 -13.41 -26.24
C LEU A 138 -7.97 -14.27 -27.23
N ILE A 139 -8.61 -14.72 -28.32
CA ILE A 139 -7.89 -15.39 -29.41
C ILE A 139 -6.97 -14.32 -30.00
N ASP A 140 -5.68 -14.45 -29.73
CA ASP A 140 -4.66 -13.68 -30.40
C ASP A 140 -4.75 -14.00 -31.89
N SER A 141 -5.38 -13.09 -32.63
CA SER A 141 -5.72 -13.25 -34.04
C SER A 141 -4.56 -12.78 -34.91
N ASP A 142 -3.33 -13.06 -34.48
CA ASP A 142 -2.16 -12.72 -35.26
C ASP A 142 -1.97 -13.83 -36.32
N PRO A 143 -2.07 -13.49 -37.62
CA PRO A 143 -1.85 -14.49 -38.66
C PRO A 143 -0.42 -14.99 -38.58
N ALA A 144 -0.25 -16.32 -38.51
CA ALA A 144 1.05 -16.95 -38.52
C ALA A 144 1.90 -16.41 -39.70
N PRO A 145 3.18 -16.07 -39.49
CA PRO A 145 4.02 -15.56 -40.56
C PRO A 145 4.10 -16.60 -41.68
N ALA A 146 3.80 -16.17 -42.90
CA ALA A 146 3.97 -16.98 -44.10
C ALA A 146 5.47 -17.28 -44.28
N GLY A 147 5.89 -18.46 -43.83
CA GLY A 147 7.24 -18.98 -44.06
C GLY A 147 7.50 -19.11 -45.57
N ARG A 148 8.63 -18.56 -46.02
CA ARG A 148 9.25 -18.86 -47.31
C ARG A 148 10.12 -20.10 -47.21
#